data_AF-A0A7X8DGM6-F1
#
_entry.id   AF-A0A7X8DGM6-F1
#
_cell.length_a   1.000
_cell.length_b   1.000
_cell.length_c   1.000
_cell.angle_alpha   90.00
_cell.angle_beta   90.00
_cell.angle_gamma   90.00
#
_symmetry.space_group_name_H-M   'P 1'
#
loop_
_entity.id
_entity.type
_entity.pdbx_description
1 polymer ?
#
loop_
_entity_poly.entity_id
_entity_poly.type
_entity_poly.pdbx_seq_one_letter_code
_entity_poly.pdbx_strand_id
1 'polypeptide(L)'
;ENEHDETGKVPTNEQQLGQEIDKKTPCNDQCVTVIGDSVMINVGLELKKISPNIVIDAELGRQMFQAPQVIENLREQDALGQTVVIALGSNGTFTEGQFVDILDLLGPERQVVLINTRVPKPWEGVVNQILAQVAAAHPQIKLVDWYAASSGHDEYFYPDGVHLRQEGIKAYTTLLTDAIS
;
A
#
# COMPACT_ATOMS: atom_id res chain seq x y z
N GLU A 1 -20.70 18.58 -6.14
CA GLU A 1 -21.55 17.82 -5.20
C GLU A 1 -21.08 16.38 -5.31
N ASN A 2 -20.35 15.88 -4.31
CA ASN A 2 -19.89 14.49 -4.33
C ASN A 2 -20.91 13.69 -3.53
N GLU A 3 -21.55 12.75 -4.20
CA GLU A 3 -22.42 11.75 -3.61
C GLU A 3 -21.67 11.05 -2.48
N HIS A 4 -22.14 11.24 -1.25
CA HIS A 4 -21.87 10.28 -0.20
C HIS A 4 -22.48 8.96 -0.66
N ASP A 5 -21.65 7.94 -0.87
CA ASP A 5 -22.11 6.60 -1.22
C ASP A 5 -22.84 5.97 -0.03
N GLU A 6 -24.13 6.30 0.08
CA GLU A 6 -25.07 5.76 1.07
C GLU A 6 -25.42 4.30 0.80
N THR A 7 -24.95 3.69 -0.29
CA THR A 7 -25.41 2.36 -0.72
C THR A 7 -24.75 1.20 0.03
N GLY A 8 -23.69 1.48 0.81
CA GLY A 8 -22.97 0.47 1.60
C GLY A 8 -22.30 -0.62 0.75
N LYS A 9 -22.16 -0.40 -0.56
CA LYS A 9 -21.55 -1.32 -1.51
C LYS A 9 -20.17 -0.83 -1.93
N VAL A 10 -19.23 -1.75 -2.12
CA VAL A 10 -17.92 -1.44 -2.66
C VAL A 10 -18.07 -0.88 -4.09
N PRO A 11 -17.37 0.21 -4.45
CA PRO A 11 -17.41 0.77 -5.81
C PRO A 11 -16.98 -0.26 -6.87
N THR A 12 -17.71 -0.34 -7.98
CA THR A 12 -17.46 -1.36 -9.02
C THR A 12 -16.40 -0.97 -10.06
N ASN A 13 -15.83 0.23 -9.96
CA ASN A 13 -14.90 0.79 -10.96
C ASN A 13 -13.41 0.70 -10.56
N GLU A 14 -13.06 -0.03 -9.51
CA GLU A 14 -11.67 -0.14 -9.01
C GLU A 14 -10.67 -0.59 -10.06
N GLN A 15 -11.06 -1.46 -10.99
CA GLN A 15 -10.19 -1.89 -12.09
C GLN A 15 -9.81 -0.72 -13.01
N GLN A 16 -10.78 0.13 -13.34
CA GLN A 16 -10.52 1.32 -14.16
C GLN A 16 -9.68 2.34 -13.40
N LEU A 17 -10.02 2.58 -12.12
CA LEU A 17 -9.26 3.50 -11.26
C LEU A 17 -7.80 3.03 -11.09
N GLY A 18 -7.59 1.73 -10.90
CA GLY A 18 -6.27 1.10 -10.86
C GLY A 18 -5.44 1.41 -12.10
N GLN A 19 -6.03 1.32 -13.29
CA GLN A 19 -5.34 1.66 -14.55
C GLN A 19 -5.05 3.17 -14.68
N GLU A 20 -5.91 4.03 -14.15
CA GLU A 20 -5.73 5.49 -14.19
C GLU A 20 -4.64 5.98 -13.23
N ILE A 21 -4.53 5.38 -12.04
CA ILE A 21 -3.46 5.69 -11.08
C ILE A 21 -2.10 5.20 -11.56
N ASP A 22 -2.05 4.15 -12.37
CA ASP A 22 -0.84 3.51 -12.89
C ASP A 22 -0.05 4.34 -13.92
N LYS A 23 -0.48 5.57 -14.22
CA LYS A 23 0.28 6.49 -15.09
C LYS A 23 1.59 6.89 -14.40
N LYS A 24 2.65 6.15 -14.73
CA LYS A 24 4.02 6.30 -14.24
C LYS A 24 4.65 7.58 -14.81
N THR A 25 5.04 8.46 -13.91
CA THR A 25 5.78 9.69 -14.20
C THR A 25 7.21 9.48 -13.71
N PRO A 26 8.25 9.86 -14.48
CA PRO A 26 9.63 9.76 -14.00
C PRO A 26 9.80 10.44 -12.63
N CYS A 27 10.50 9.75 -11.73
CA CYS A 27 10.62 9.99 -10.31
C CYS A 27 12.10 10.27 -10.02
N ASN A 28 12.41 11.45 -9.47
CA ASN A 28 13.77 11.79 -9.05
C ASN A 28 14.07 11.28 -7.62
N ASP A 29 15.28 11.53 -7.13
CA ASP A 29 15.81 11.01 -5.84
C ASP A 29 15.02 11.43 -4.58
N GLN A 30 13.99 12.27 -4.69
CA GLN A 30 13.14 12.69 -3.57
C GLN A 30 11.70 12.17 -3.66
N CYS A 31 11.38 11.37 -4.67
CA CYS A 31 10.03 10.91 -4.91
C CYS A 31 9.73 9.60 -4.16
N VAL A 32 8.46 9.43 -3.80
CA VAL A 32 7.92 8.27 -3.09
C VAL A 32 7.23 7.37 -4.12
N THR A 33 7.51 6.07 -4.05
CA THR A 33 6.82 5.05 -4.86
C THR A 33 6.00 4.14 -3.97
N VAL A 34 4.74 3.92 -4.30
CA VAL A 34 3.81 3.06 -3.56
C VAL A 34 3.49 1.84 -4.40
N ILE A 35 3.77 0.66 -3.86
CA ILE A 35 3.40 -0.64 -4.42
C ILE A 35 2.29 -1.22 -3.54
N GLY A 36 1.08 -1.37 -4.07
CA GLY A 36 -0.08 -1.76 -3.28
C GLY A 36 -1.02 -2.75 -3.94
N ASP A 37 -1.92 -3.30 -3.13
CA ASP A 37 -3.06 -4.09 -3.59
C ASP A 37 -4.34 -3.23 -3.73
N SER A 38 -5.51 -3.85 -3.75
CA SER A 38 -6.79 -3.16 -3.97
C SER A 38 -7.08 -2.07 -2.96
N VAL A 39 -6.65 -2.23 -1.71
CA VAL A 39 -6.86 -1.23 -0.65
C VAL A 39 -6.17 0.09 -1.02
N MET A 40 -5.03 0.01 -1.70
CA MET A 40 -4.24 1.18 -2.09
C MET A 40 -4.81 1.91 -3.32
N ILE A 41 -5.74 1.34 -4.08
CA ILE A 41 -6.29 2.00 -5.28
C ILE A 41 -6.98 3.31 -4.89
N ASN A 42 -7.93 3.26 -3.96
CA ASN A 42 -8.69 4.43 -3.54
C ASN A 42 -7.88 5.38 -2.65
N VAL A 43 -7.01 4.83 -1.78
CA VAL A 43 -6.05 5.63 -0.99
C VAL A 43 -5.09 6.37 -1.91
N GLY A 44 -4.64 5.74 -3.00
CA GLY A 44 -3.71 6.32 -3.94
C GLY A 44 -4.27 7.53 -4.68
N LEU A 45 -5.57 7.54 -4.98
CA LEU A 45 -6.23 8.71 -5.56
C LEU A 45 -6.18 9.92 -4.62
N GLU A 46 -6.34 9.72 -3.32
CA GLU A 46 -6.20 10.80 -2.32
C GLU A 46 -4.73 11.22 -2.14
N LEU A 47 -3.79 10.27 -2.10
CA LEU A 47 -2.36 10.56 -2.03
C LEU A 47 -1.90 11.43 -3.21
N LYS A 48 -2.33 11.14 -4.44
CA LYS A 48 -1.98 11.95 -5.62
C LYS A 48 -2.49 13.38 -5.56
N LYS A 49 -3.60 13.65 -4.85
CA LYS A 49 -4.09 15.02 -4.63
C LYS A 49 -3.18 15.80 -3.67
N ILE A 50 -2.57 15.10 -2.71
CA ILE A 50 -1.71 15.70 -1.67
C ILE A 50 -0.27 15.85 -2.17
N SER A 51 0.26 14.81 -2.81
CA SER A 51 1.61 14.77 -3.36
C SER A 51 1.56 14.39 -4.85
N PRO A 52 1.47 15.37 -5.77
CA PRO A 52 1.35 15.08 -7.20
C PRO A 52 2.52 14.30 -7.81
N ASN A 53 3.68 14.29 -7.14
CA ASN A 53 4.88 13.60 -7.59
C ASN A 53 4.99 12.15 -7.08
N ILE A 54 4.03 11.67 -6.28
CA ILE A 54 4.02 10.28 -5.82
C ILE A 54 3.73 9.31 -6.98
N VAL A 55 4.55 8.27 -7.11
CA VAL A 55 4.28 7.17 -8.03
C VAL A 55 3.44 6.14 -7.29
N ILE A 56 2.33 5.73 -7.90
CA ILE A 56 1.44 4.73 -7.31
C ILE A 56 1.22 3.63 -8.34
N ASP A 57 1.63 2.43 -7.97
CA ASP A 57 1.43 1.21 -8.73
C ASP A 57 0.62 0.26 -7.81
N ALA A 58 -0.70 0.25 -8.01
CA ALA A 58 -1.62 -0.55 -7.20
C ALA A 58 -2.62 -1.30 -8.09
N GLU A 59 -2.86 -2.56 -7.78
CA GLU A 59 -3.62 -3.46 -8.64
C GLU A 59 -4.53 -4.38 -7.84
N LEU A 60 -5.73 -4.59 -8.38
CA LEU A 60 -6.73 -5.48 -7.79
C LEU A 60 -6.17 -6.91 -7.69
N GLY A 61 -6.24 -7.50 -6.50
CA GLY A 61 -5.82 -8.88 -6.28
C GLY A 61 -4.30 -9.10 -6.24
N ARG A 62 -3.49 -8.03 -6.32
CA ARG A 62 -2.03 -8.15 -6.24
C ARG A 62 -1.58 -8.84 -4.96
N GLN A 63 -0.59 -9.72 -5.10
CA GLN A 63 0.05 -10.43 -4.00
C GLN A 63 1.55 -10.10 -3.90
N MET A 64 2.14 -10.38 -2.72
CA MET A 64 3.54 -10.08 -2.43
C MET A 64 4.52 -10.69 -3.44
N PHE A 65 4.25 -11.89 -3.95
CA PHE A 65 5.14 -12.56 -4.92
C PHE A 65 5.29 -11.80 -6.25
N GLN A 66 4.37 -10.88 -6.55
CA GLN A 66 4.43 -10.05 -7.77
C GLN A 66 5.31 -8.80 -7.59
N ALA A 67 5.60 -8.40 -6.34
CA ALA A 67 6.36 -7.19 -6.05
C ALA A 67 7.74 -7.13 -6.72
N PRO A 68 8.53 -8.23 -6.80
CA PRO A 68 9.79 -8.21 -7.54
C PRO A 68 9.67 -7.71 -8.97
N GLN A 69 8.69 -8.21 -9.74
CA GLN A 69 8.48 -7.78 -11.13
C GLN A 69 8.01 -6.32 -11.20
N VAL A 70 7.19 -5.87 -10.24
CA VAL A 70 6.74 -4.47 -10.17
C VAL A 70 7.93 -3.53 -9.91
N ILE A 71 8.82 -3.89 -8.99
CA ILE A 71 10.03 -3.13 -8.66
C ILE A 71 10.95 -3.01 -9.88
N GLU A 72 11.18 -4.12 -10.59
CA GLU A 72 11.96 -4.13 -11.83
C GLU A 72 11.37 -3.19 -12.89
N ASN A 73 10.06 -3.31 -13.15
CA ASN A 73 9.38 -2.46 -14.11
C ASN A 73 9.45 -0.97 -13.74
N LEU A 74 9.31 -0.64 -12.45
CA LEU A 74 9.40 0.74 -11.96
C LEU A 74 10.83 1.28 -12.09
N ARG A 75 11.84 0.44 -11.87
CA ARG A 75 13.25 0.80 -12.04
C ARG A 75 13.59 1.09 -13.50
N GLU A 76 13.12 0.25 -14.44
CA GLU A 76 13.33 0.45 -15.88
C GLU A 76 12.68 1.73 -16.42
N GLN A 77 11.67 2.26 -15.72
CA GLN A 77 10.91 3.44 -16.11
C GLN A 77 11.35 4.71 -15.38
N ASP A 78 12.47 4.66 -14.63
CA ASP A 78 12.92 5.74 -13.76
C ASP A 78 11.81 6.20 -12.79
N ALA A 79 10.97 5.27 -12.33
CA ALA A 79 9.79 5.53 -11.49
C ALA A 79 9.92 4.93 -10.07
N LEU A 80 11.08 4.33 -9.75
CA LEU A 80 11.39 3.74 -8.44
C LEU A 80 12.17 4.74 -7.57
N GLY A 81 11.44 5.45 -6.72
CA GLY A 81 11.96 6.50 -5.84
C GLY A 81 12.84 6.00 -4.69
N GLN A 82 13.34 6.95 -3.91
CA GLN A 82 14.22 6.69 -2.77
C GLN A 82 13.45 6.13 -1.56
N THR A 83 12.17 6.50 -1.44
CA THR A 83 11.25 5.94 -0.44
C THR A 83 10.26 5.03 -1.15
N VAL A 84 10.20 3.76 -0.73
CA VAL A 84 9.29 2.76 -1.29
C VAL A 84 8.31 2.30 -0.22
N VAL A 85 7.02 2.51 -0.47
CA VAL A 85 5.92 2.04 0.36
C VAL A 85 5.44 0.70 -0.19
N ILE A 86 5.37 -0.33 0.66
CA ILE A 86 4.81 -1.64 0.33
C ILE A 86 3.55 -1.84 1.17
N ALA A 87 2.39 -1.85 0.50
CA ALA A 87 1.07 -2.08 1.07
C ALA A 87 0.44 -3.34 0.45
N LEU A 88 1.07 -4.49 0.72
CA LEU A 88 0.69 -5.80 0.20
C LEU A 88 0.49 -6.80 1.33
N GLY A 89 -0.48 -7.70 1.15
CA GLY A 89 -0.75 -8.80 2.09
C GLY A 89 -2.23 -9.08 2.31
N SER A 90 -3.12 -8.23 1.81
CA SER A 90 -4.57 -8.40 1.95
C SER A 90 -5.07 -9.63 1.16
N ASN A 91 -4.41 -9.96 0.04
CA ASN A 91 -4.82 -11.02 -0.89
C ASN A 91 -4.16 -12.38 -0.67
N GLY A 92 -3.25 -12.52 0.29
CA GLY A 92 -2.59 -13.79 0.55
C GLY A 92 -1.37 -13.67 1.46
N THR A 93 -0.96 -14.82 1.98
CA THR A 93 0.28 -14.93 2.77
C THR A 93 1.52 -14.89 1.88
N PHE A 94 2.67 -14.71 2.51
CA PHE A 94 3.99 -14.81 1.93
C PHE A 94 4.97 -15.30 3.00
N THR A 95 6.19 -15.61 2.59
CA THR A 95 7.25 -16.03 3.50
C THR A 95 8.21 -14.88 3.78
N GLU A 96 8.91 -14.94 4.90
CA GLU A 96 9.99 -13.99 5.21
C GLU A 96 11.05 -13.95 4.09
N GLY A 97 11.41 -15.10 3.52
CA GLY A 97 12.37 -15.18 2.41
C GLY A 97 11.91 -14.41 1.16
N GLN A 98 10.65 -14.54 0.76
CA GLN A 98 10.09 -13.72 -0.33
C GLN A 98 10.17 -12.22 -0.04
N PHE A 99 10.06 -11.83 1.23
CA PHE A 99 10.16 -10.44 1.62
C PHE A 99 11.62 -9.95 1.64
N VAL A 100 12.55 -10.78 2.09
CA VAL A 100 13.99 -10.49 2.02
C VAL A 100 14.44 -10.31 0.57
N ASP A 101 13.99 -11.16 -0.36
CA ASP A 101 14.28 -11.02 -1.79
C ASP A 101 13.82 -9.64 -2.34
N ILE A 102 12.68 -9.14 -1.86
CA ILE A 102 12.18 -7.80 -2.21
C ILE A 102 13.10 -6.70 -1.68
N LEU A 103 13.56 -6.82 -0.43
CA LEU A 103 14.47 -5.84 0.17
C LEU A 103 15.83 -5.80 -0.55
N ASP A 104 16.34 -6.96 -0.93
CA ASP A 104 17.59 -7.07 -1.69
C ASP A 104 17.48 -6.39 -3.07
N LEU A 105 16.32 -6.50 -3.73
CA LEU A 105 16.05 -5.81 -5.00
C LEU A 105 15.98 -4.28 -4.85
N LEU A 106 15.42 -3.79 -3.75
CA LEU A 106 15.36 -2.35 -3.45
C LEU A 106 16.73 -1.77 -3.10
N GLY A 107 17.57 -2.58 -2.48
CA GLY A 107 18.91 -2.22 -2.05
C GLY A 107 18.93 -1.41 -0.75
N PRO A 108 20.11 -1.30 -0.10
CA PRO A 108 20.24 -0.74 1.24
C PRO A 108 20.08 0.78 1.32
N GLU A 109 20.19 1.48 0.20
CA GLU A 109 20.10 2.94 0.15
C GLU A 109 18.67 3.44 0.33
N ARG A 110 17.67 2.64 -0.07
CA ARG A 110 16.26 3.04 -0.08
C ARG A 110 15.65 2.93 1.31
N GLN A 111 14.85 3.93 1.66
CA GLN A 111 13.95 3.85 2.81
C GLN A 111 12.75 3.00 2.42
N VAL A 112 12.41 2.00 3.23
CA VAL A 112 11.23 1.18 2.99
C VAL A 112 10.18 1.49 4.06
N VAL A 113 8.93 1.67 3.62
CA VAL A 113 7.78 1.85 4.51
C VAL A 113 6.83 0.70 4.29
N LEU A 114 6.59 -0.10 5.31
CA LEU A 114 5.66 -1.22 5.27
C LEU A 114 4.33 -0.79 5.87
N ILE A 115 3.23 -1.23 5.30
CA ILE A 115 1.92 -1.07 5.91
C ILE A 115 1.33 -2.45 6.15
N ASN A 116 1.03 -2.76 7.41
CA ASN A 116 0.40 -4.02 7.77
C ASN A 116 -1.09 -4.02 7.36
N THR A 117 -1.69 -5.21 7.30
CA THR A 117 -3.04 -5.39 6.73
C THR A 117 -4.10 -5.56 7.82
N ARG A 118 -5.32 -5.15 7.50
CA ARG A 118 -6.56 -5.44 8.24
C ARG A 118 -7.51 -6.14 7.27
N VAL A 119 -7.68 -7.44 7.43
CA VAL A 119 -8.45 -8.30 6.53
C VAL A 119 -9.01 -9.47 7.34
N PRO A 120 -10.33 -9.78 7.29
CA PRO A 120 -10.92 -10.88 8.06
C PRO A 120 -10.60 -12.24 7.41
N LYS A 121 -9.32 -12.59 7.32
CA LYS A 121 -8.80 -13.80 6.69
C LYS A 121 -7.80 -14.51 7.59
N PRO A 122 -7.68 -15.85 7.52
CA PRO A 122 -6.80 -16.63 8.39
C PRO A 122 -5.31 -16.25 8.32
N TRP A 123 -4.87 -15.60 7.24
CA TRP A 123 -3.47 -15.22 7.04
C TRP A 123 -3.10 -13.84 7.60
N GLU A 124 -4.06 -13.02 8.05
CA GLU A 124 -3.81 -11.65 8.54
C GLU A 124 -2.71 -11.63 9.62
N GLY A 125 -2.85 -12.47 10.64
CA GLY A 125 -1.89 -12.54 11.73
C GLY A 125 -0.48 -12.94 11.28
N VAL A 126 -0.37 -13.89 10.35
CA VAL A 126 0.92 -14.35 9.82
C VAL A 126 1.58 -13.24 9.00
N VAL A 127 0.83 -12.57 8.13
CA VAL A 127 1.32 -11.43 7.34
C VAL A 127 1.83 -10.32 8.26
N ASN A 128 1.01 -9.89 9.22
CA ASN A 128 1.36 -8.80 10.13
C ASN A 128 2.56 -9.15 11.02
N GLN A 129 2.69 -10.42 11.42
CA GLN A 129 3.84 -10.90 12.15
C GLN A 129 5.12 -10.80 11.31
N ILE A 130 5.10 -11.26 10.06
CA ILE A 130 6.28 -11.20 9.18
C ILE A 130 6.70 -9.75 8.93
N LEU A 131 5.75 -8.86 8.62
CA LEU A 131 6.04 -7.43 8.41
C LEU A 131 6.67 -6.79 9.65
N ALA A 132 6.15 -7.12 10.85
CA ALA A 132 6.70 -6.62 12.11
C ALA A 132 8.10 -7.16 12.40
N GLN A 133 8.35 -8.45 12.15
CA GLN A 133 9.65 -9.07 12.34
C GLN A 133 10.71 -8.46 11.43
N VAL A 134 10.39 -8.30 10.14
CA VAL A 134 11.29 -7.68 9.17
C VAL A 134 11.57 -6.22 9.55
N ALA A 135 10.55 -5.42 9.85
CA ALA A 135 10.76 -4.03 10.23
C ALA A 135 11.62 -3.89 11.49
N ALA A 136 11.47 -4.80 12.46
CA ALA A 136 12.29 -4.81 13.68
C ALA A 136 13.76 -5.20 13.41
N ALA A 137 14.02 -6.01 12.38
CA ALA A 137 15.36 -6.46 12.01
C ALA A 137 16.16 -5.45 11.17
N HIS A 138 15.49 -4.48 10.55
CA HIS A 138 16.09 -3.58 9.56
C HIS A 138 15.79 -2.10 9.88
N PRO A 139 16.76 -1.32 10.37
CA PRO A 139 16.55 0.08 10.77
C PRO A 139 16.07 1.02 9.66
N GLN A 140 16.36 0.71 8.39
CA GLN A 140 15.89 1.45 7.22
C GLN A 140 14.43 1.17 6.86
N ILE A 141 13.76 0.31 7.64
CA ILE A 141 12.37 -0.08 7.42
C ILE A 141 11.51 0.53 8.51
N LYS A 142 10.49 1.28 8.09
CA LYS A 142 9.46 1.83 8.97
C LYS A 142 8.19 1.01 8.82
N LEU A 143 7.67 0.47 9.91
CA LEU A 143 6.34 -0.13 9.93
C LEU A 143 5.29 0.93 10.25
N VAL A 144 4.27 1.02 9.41
CA VAL A 144 3.03 1.76 9.61
C VAL A 144 1.96 0.77 10.04
N ASP A 145 1.49 0.91 11.28
CA ASP A 145 0.56 -0.02 11.90
C ASP A 145 -0.89 0.36 11.63
N TRP A 146 -1.34 0.14 10.39
CA TRP A 146 -2.75 0.31 10.00
C TRP A 146 -3.69 -0.63 10.77
N TYR A 147 -3.24 -1.85 11.08
CA TYR A 147 -4.02 -2.82 11.84
C TYR A 147 -4.45 -2.26 13.21
N ALA A 148 -3.51 -1.70 13.97
CA ALA A 148 -3.80 -1.06 15.24
C ALA A 148 -4.58 0.25 15.06
N ALA A 149 -4.19 1.08 14.08
CA ALA A 149 -4.82 2.37 13.83
C ALA A 149 -6.30 2.25 13.40
N SER A 150 -6.68 1.16 12.76
CA SER A 150 -8.05 0.88 12.33
C SER A 150 -8.87 0.07 13.34
N SER A 151 -8.26 -0.34 14.46
CA SER A 151 -8.94 -1.14 15.47
C SER A 151 -10.05 -0.34 16.17
N GLY A 152 -11.25 -0.90 16.21
CA GLY A 152 -12.43 -0.24 16.79
C GLY A 152 -13.11 0.78 15.85
N HIS A 153 -12.65 0.87 14.60
CA HIS A 153 -13.20 1.77 13.58
C HIS A 153 -13.92 0.99 12.48
N ASP A 154 -15.00 0.29 12.83
CA ASP A 154 -15.80 -0.45 11.85
C ASP A 154 -16.38 0.48 10.77
N GLU A 155 -16.58 1.77 11.09
CA GLU A 155 -16.99 2.81 10.15
C GLU A 155 -15.96 3.11 9.05
N TYR A 156 -14.72 2.64 9.18
CA TYR A 156 -13.71 2.76 8.12
C TYR A 156 -13.94 1.80 6.97
N PHE A 157 -14.70 0.71 7.18
CA PHE A 157 -14.78 -0.40 6.25
C PHE A 157 -16.18 -0.56 5.64
N TYR A 158 -16.22 -1.05 4.41
CA TYR A 158 -17.41 -1.69 3.88
C TYR A 158 -17.67 -3.02 4.61
N PRO A 159 -18.87 -3.63 4.47
CA PRO A 159 -19.23 -4.84 5.21
C PRO A 159 -18.32 -6.06 5.02
N ASP A 160 -17.45 -6.05 4.01
CA ASP A 160 -16.44 -7.10 3.80
C ASP A 160 -15.24 -7.01 4.75
N GLY A 161 -15.08 -5.90 5.48
CA GLY A 161 -14.01 -5.67 6.44
C GLY A 161 -12.64 -5.42 5.80
N VAL A 162 -12.59 -5.11 4.49
CA VAL A 162 -11.33 -4.89 3.74
C VAL A 162 -11.37 -3.56 3.01
N HIS A 163 -12.41 -3.34 2.19
CA HIS A 163 -12.48 -2.12 1.38
C HIS A 163 -12.85 -0.93 2.26
N LEU A 164 -12.18 0.19 2.02
CA LEU A 164 -12.32 1.38 2.85
C LEU A 164 -13.46 2.27 2.34
N ARG A 165 -14.26 2.76 3.29
CA ARG A 165 -15.13 3.92 3.11
C ARG A 165 -14.31 5.20 3.08
N GLN A 166 -14.93 6.33 2.75
CA GLN A 166 -14.24 7.62 2.68
C GLN A 166 -13.51 7.99 3.98
N GLU A 167 -14.09 7.67 5.14
CA GLU A 167 -13.50 7.89 6.46
C GLU A 167 -12.22 7.06 6.63
N GLY A 168 -12.27 5.77 6.25
CA GLY A 168 -11.11 4.88 6.26
C GLY A 168 -10.02 5.31 5.30
N ILE A 169 -10.39 5.74 4.08
CA ILE A 169 -9.46 6.28 3.09
C ILE A 169 -8.72 7.49 3.66
N LYS A 170 -9.44 8.43 4.29
CA LYS A 170 -8.84 9.64 4.90
C LYS A 170 -7.89 9.28 6.05
N ALA A 171 -8.30 8.36 6.93
CA ALA A 171 -7.48 7.91 8.05
C ALA A 171 -6.19 7.23 7.56
N TYR A 172 -6.31 6.30 6.61
CA TYR A 172 -5.19 5.61 5.99
C TYR A 172 -4.23 6.60 5.31
N THR A 173 -4.77 7.52 4.50
CA THR A 173 -3.99 8.53 3.78
C THR A 173 -3.21 9.43 4.73
N THR A 174 -3.83 9.85 5.85
CA THR A 174 -3.17 10.67 6.88
C THR A 174 -2.01 9.89 7.52
N LEU A 175 -2.30 8.66 7.96
CA LEU A 175 -1.31 7.79 8.58
C LEU A 175 -0.08 7.55 7.68
N LEU A 176 -0.32 7.31 6.39
CA LEU A 176 0.76 7.13 5.42
C LEU A 176 1.51 8.43 5.14
N THR A 177 0.81 9.56 4.99
CA THR A 177 1.44 10.86 4.73
C THR A 177 2.37 11.26 5.88
N ASP A 178 1.94 11.07 7.13
CA ASP A 178 2.78 11.28 8.32
C ASP A 178 4.01 10.34 8.35
N ALA A 179 3.90 9.18 7.71
CA ALA A 179 4.98 8.20 7.67
C ALA A 179 6.10 8.57 6.68
N ILE A 180 5.75 9.23 5.57
CA ILE A 180 6.65 9.55 4.44
C ILE A 180 7.06 11.03 4.36
N SER A 181 6.60 11.85 5.31
CA SER A 181 6.97 13.28 5.43
C SER A 181 8.28 13.50 6.17
#